data_AF-A0A1A6HH84-F1
#
_entry.id   AF-A0A1A6HH84-F1
#
_cell.length_a   1.000
_cell.length_b   1.000
_cell.length_c   1.000
_cell.angle_alpha   90.00
_cell.angle_beta   90.00
_cell.angle_gamma   90.00
#
_symmetry.space_group_name_H-M   'P 1'
#
loop_
_entity.id
_entity.type
_entity.pdbx_description
1 polymer ?
#
loop_
_entity_poly.entity_id
_entity_poly.type
_entity_poly.pdbx_seq_one_letter_code
_entity_poly.pdbx_strand_id
1 'polypeptide(L)' 'MSHNLVMKHLPGADPELVLLTRNYLELERIPLSEMTREEINTLVQELGFYRKSAPDAQVPPEHLWAPAKPPEDASERADL' A
#
# COMPACT_ATOMS: atom_id res chain seq x y z
N MET A 1 -2.46 5.29 -9.71
CA MET A 1 -2.41 5.73 -8.29
C MET A 1 -2.61 4.48 -7.44
N SER A 2 -1.74 4.16 -6.48
CA SER A 2 -1.91 2.95 -5.67
C SER A 2 -2.87 3.19 -4.50
N HIS A 3 -3.73 2.22 -4.20
CA HIS A 3 -4.61 2.22 -3.02
C HIS A 3 -3.78 2.13 -1.74
N ASN A 4 -4.20 2.78 -0.66
CA ASN A 4 -3.48 2.81 0.62
C ASN A 4 -2.01 3.31 0.58
N LEU A 5 -1.59 3.94 -0.52
CA LEU A 5 -0.27 4.56 -0.66
C LEU A 5 -0.42 6.08 -0.73
N VAL A 6 0.24 6.80 0.18
CA VAL A 6 0.22 8.27 0.23
C VAL A 6 1.65 8.80 0.16
N MET A 7 1.89 9.69 -0.79
CA MET A 7 3.16 10.43 -0.87
C MET A 7 3.10 11.64 0.05
N LYS A 8 4.11 11.77 0.92
CA LYS A 8 4.33 12.97 1.73
C LYS A 8 5.67 13.57 1.35
N HIS A 9 5.68 14.86 1.06
CA HIS A 9 6.92 15.59 0.77
C HIS A 9 7.46 16.20 2.07
N LEU A 10 8.65 15.80 2.47
CA LEU A 10 9.38 16.33 3.63
C LEU A 10 10.64 17.04 3.12
N PRO A 11 10.79 18.36 3.34
CA PRO A 11 11.96 19.10 2.86
C PRO A 11 13.26 18.56 3.47
N GLY A 12 14.24 18.23 2.62
CA GLY A 12 15.57 17.82 3.06
C GLY A 12 15.68 16.38 3.59
N ALA A 13 14.62 15.58 3.49
CA ALA A 13 14.66 14.16 3.81
C ALA A 13 14.86 13.32 2.53
N ASP A 14 15.61 12.22 2.65
CA ASP A 14 15.70 11.23 1.59
C ASP A 14 14.34 10.54 1.38
N PRO A 15 14.01 10.13 0.15
CA PRO A 15 12.77 9.44 -0.12
C PRO A 15 12.78 8.04 0.48
N GLU A 16 11.77 7.72 1.28
CA GLU A 16 11.62 6.43 1.95
C GLU A 16 10.19 5.91 1.78
N LEU A 17 10.03 4.60 1.63
CA LEU A 17 8.75 3.91 1.76
C LEU A 17 8.60 3.44 3.20
N VAL A 18 7.62 4.00 3.91
CA VAL A 18 7.31 3.63 5.30
C VAL A 18 6.07 2.76 5.30
N LEU A 19 6.22 1.49 5.71
CA LEU A 19 5.12 0.55 5.86
C LEU A 19 4.50 0.72 7.24
N LEU A 20 3.19 0.97 7.26
CA LEU A 20 2.43 1.15 8.48
C LEU A 20 1.39 0.04 8.64
N THR A 21 1.19 -0.39 9.87
CA THR A 21 -0.03 -1.13 10.26
C THR A 21 -1.27 -0.26 10.06
N ARG A 22 -2.44 -0.89 10.13
CA ARG A 22 -3.74 -0.19 10.17
C ARG A 22 -3.85 0.83 11.31
N ASN A 23 -3.09 0.64 12.39
CA ASN A 23 -3.06 1.51 13.57
C ASN A 23 -1.96 2.59 13.48
N TYR A 24 -1.37 2.81 12.29
CA TYR A 24 -0.29 3.77 12.05
C TYR A 24 1.01 3.48 12.80
N LEU A 25 1.20 2.24 13.28
CA LEU A 25 2.49 1.79 13.79
C LEU A 25 3.42 1.42 12.64
N GLU A 26 4.65 1.90 12.66
CA GLU A 26 5.69 1.55 11.68
C GLU A 26 6.06 0.07 11.79
N LEU A 27 5.99 -0.62 10.66
CA LEU A 27 6.44 -2.00 10.52
C LEU A 27 7.86 -2.04 9.97
N GLU A 28 8.09 -1.28 8.90
CA GLU A 28 9.34 -1.32 8.16
C GLU A 28 9.53 0.00 7.40
N ARG A 29 10.80 0.33 7.12
CA ARG A 29 11.20 1.48 6.34
C ARG A 29 12.23 1.08 5.31
N ILE A 30 11.95 1.42 4.05
CA ILE A 30 12.76 1.04 2.91
C ILE A 30 13.28 2.33 2.24
N PRO A 31 14.60 2.55 2.14
CA PRO A 31 15.16 3.70 1.45
C PRO A 31 14.94 3.57 -0.07
N LEU A 32 14.51 4.66 -0.71
CA LEU A 32 14.20 4.68 -2.15
C LEU A 32 15.23 5.49 -2.96
N SER A 33 16.23 6.09 -2.30
CA SER A 33 17.20 7.01 -2.92
C SER A 33 17.97 6.38 -4.08
N GLU A 34 18.31 5.09 -3.95
CA GLU A 34 19.07 4.31 -4.93
C GLU A 34 18.16 3.60 -5.95
N MET A 35 16.83 3.76 -5.85
CA MET A 35 15.87 3.03 -6.68
C MET A 35 15.30 3.91 -7.78
N THR A 36 15.17 3.33 -8.96
CA THR A 36 14.43 3.91 -10.08
C THR A 36 12.93 3.86 -9.83
N ARG A 37 12.18 4.66 -10.59
CA ARG A 37 10.72 4.66 -10.52
C ARG A 37 10.14 3.29 -10.87
N GLU A 38 10.74 2.59 -11.83
CA GLU A 38 10.34 1.25 -12.24
C GLU A 38 10.51 0.26 -11.08
N GLU A 39 11.67 0.26 -10.41
CA GLU A 39 11.95 -0.61 -9.26
C GLU A 39 11.02 -0.32 -8.09
N ILE A 40 10.74 0.96 -7.82
CA ILE A 40 9.77 1.35 -6.78
C ILE A 40 8.37 0.83 -7.12
N ASN A 41 7.95 0.93 -8.38
CA ASN A 41 6.64 0.42 -8.80
C ASN A 41 6.54 -1.10 -8.71
N THR A 42 7.63 -1.81 -8.99
CA THR A 42 7.72 -3.27 -8.83
C THR A 42 7.65 -3.64 -7.36
N LEU A 43 8.45 -3.00 -6.49
CA LEU A 43 8.42 -3.23 -5.04
C LEU A 43 7.01 -3.05 -4.46
N VAL A 44 6.33 -1.95 -4.82
CA VAL A 44 4.97 -1.67 -4.36
C VAL A 44 3.98 -2.75 -4.82
N GLN A 45 4.14 -3.28 -6.04
CA GLN A 45 3.31 -4.38 -6.53
C GLN A 45 3.60 -5.70 -5.80
N GLU A 46 4.86 -6.02 -5.54
CA GLU A 46 5.28 -7.22 -4.80
C GLU A 46 4.78 -7.20 -3.36
N LEU A 47 4.73 -6.02 -2.73
CA LEU A 47 4.11 -5.81 -1.42
C LEU A 47 2.58 -6.00 -1.44
N GLY A 48 1.96 -6.16 -2.60
CA GLY A 48 0.53 -6.42 -2.76
C GLY A 48 -0.33 -5.16 -2.82
N PHE A 49 0.25 -3.98 -3.06
CA PHE A 49 -0.54 -2.76 -3.23
C PHE A 49 -1.29 -2.79 -4.56
N TYR A 50 -2.60 -2.53 -4.48
CA TYR A 50 -3.44 -2.44 -5.67
C TYR A 50 -3.22 -1.12 -6.41
N ARG A 51 -2.95 -1.20 -7.72
CA ARG A 51 -2.86 -0.03 -8.61
C ARG A 51 -4.23 0.30 -9.19
N LYS A 52 -4.79 1.44 -8.78
CA LYS A 52 -6.01 1.99 -9.39
C LYS A 52 -5.73 2.55 -10.79
N SER A 53 -6.70 2.39 -11.69
CA SER A 53 -6.69 2.94 -13.06
C SER A 53 -6.76 4.47 -13.06
N ALA A 54 -7.55 5.06 -12.16
CA ALA A 54 -7.67 6.50 -11.93
C ALA A 54 -7.68 6.82 -10.43
N PRO A 55 -7.43 8.09 -10.02
CA PRO A 55 -7.43 8.46 -8.61
C PRO A 55 -8.73 8.19 -7.86
N ASP A 56 -9.85 8.40 -8.54
CA ASP A 56 -11.25 8.27 -8.12
C ASP A 56 -11.87 6.91 -8.47
N ALA A 57 -11.13 6.05 -9.18
CA ALA A 57 -11.60 4.71 -9.50
C ALA A 57 -11.87 3.89 -8.23
N GLN A 58 -12.98 3.17 -8.25
CA GLN A 58 -13.36 2.25 -7.17
C GLN A 58 -12.36 1.10 -7.07
N VAL A 59 -12.05 0.70 -5.83
CA VAL A 59 -11.22 -0.46 -5.55
C VAL A 59 -12.13 -1.70 -5.47
N PRO A 60 -11.84 -2.76 -6.24
CA PRO A 60 -12.61 -3.99 -6.19
C PRO A 60 -12.64 -4.60 -4.77
N PRO A 61 -13.72 -5.33 -4.39
CA PRO A 61 -13.86 -5.93 -3.07
C PRO A 61 -12.64 -6.75 -2.61
N GLU A 62 -12.03 -7.48 -3.54
CA GLU A 62 -10.83 -8.31 -3.31
C GLU A 62 -9.59 -7.51 -2.88
N HIS A 63 -9.54 -6.21 -3.20
CA HIS A 63 -8.40 -5.33 -2.94
C HIS A 63 -8.69 -4.22 -1.93
N LEU A 64 -9.88 -4.20 -1.32
CA LEU A 64 -10.27 -3.17 -0.36
C LEU A 64 -9.27 -3.04 0.81
N TRP A 65 -8.78 -4.18 1.28
CA TRP A 65 -7.85 -4.28 2.40
C TRP A 65 -6.39 -4.29 1.96
N ALA A 66 -6.11 -4.48 0.66
CA ALA A 66 -4.77 -4.61 0.14
C ALA A 66 -3.88 -3.39 0.49
N PRO A 67 -2.62 -3.60 0.87
CA PRO A 67 -1.90 -4.88 0.96
C PRO A 67 -2.19 -5.70 2.24
N ALA A 68 -2.94 -5.15 3.20
CA ALA A 68 -3.29 -5.87 4.42
C ALA A 68 -4.33 -6.98 4.16
N LYS A 69 -4.36 -7.98 5.04
CA LYS A 69 -5.41 -8.99 5.03
C LYS A 69 -6.74 -8.40 5.53
N PRO A 70 -7.88 -8.88 5.03
CA PRO A 70 -9.17 -8.56 5.65
C PRO A 70 -9.16 -9.02 7.11
N PRO A 71 -9.89 -8.32 8.00
CA PRO A 71 -10.10 -8.80 9.36
C PRO A 71 -10.80 -10.17 9.33
N GLU A 72 -10.38 -11.11 10.18
CA GLU A 72 -10.85 -12.51 10.16
C GLU A 72 -12.39 -12.62 10.18
N ASP A 73 -13.07 -11.75 10.93
CA ASP A 73 -14.54 -11.61 11.01
C ASP A 73 -15.27 -11.33 9.68
N ALA A 74 -14.57 -10.85 8.64
CA ALA A 74 -15.18 -10.53 7.35
C ALA A 74 -15.33 -11.77 6.44
N SER A 75 -14.59 -12.85 6.71
CA SER A 75 -14.59 -14.04 5.86
C SER A 75 -15.56 -15.13 6.33
N GLU A 76 -15.96 -15.14 7.60
CA GLU A 76 -16.85 -16.17 8.18
C GLU A 76 -18.34 -15.97 7.86
N ARG A 77 -18.75 -14.84 7.26
CA ARG A 77 -20.16 -14.57 6.91
C ARG A 77 -20.54 -14.94 5.47
N ALA A 78 -19.63 -15.50 4.68
CA ALA A 78 -19.91 -15.90 3.30
C ALA A 78 -20.43 -17.35 3.15
N ASP A 79 -20.43 -18.14 4.23
CA ASP A 79 -20.79 -19.57 4.23
C ASP A 79 -22.00 -19.92 5.14
N LEU A 80 -23.01 -19.04 5.23
CA LEU A 80 -24.29 -19.32 5.92
C LEU A 80 -25.51 -19.03 5.06
#